data_AF-A0A7X3CMX0-F1
#
_entry.id   AF-A0A7X3CMX0-F1
#
_cell.length_a   1.000
_cell.length_b   1.000
_cell.length_c   1.000
_cell.angle_alpha   90.00
_cell.angle_beta   90.00
_cell.angle_gamma   90.00
#
_symmetry.space_group_name_H-M   'P 1'
#
loop_
_entity.id
_entity.type
_entity.pdbx_description
1 polymer ?
#
loop_
_entity_poly.entity_id
_entity_poly.type
_entity_poly.pdbx_seq_one_letter_code
_entity_poly.pdbx_strand_id
1 'polypeptide(L)'
;MKGIIYLKTTVRNVLKLVLPFLLMAAAYYFYEETSTLAQAQLDIIELSPYVIFAVGAVISWKFNRSREFFNFIVLALALASIEYLPGMAKPSFPIAANEIYTLISLIIPLNIGLFSLFRERGILSLWGVLRIGMILSQVLIAIWLLRPEQGGLLSFIKRDMLPVSLTSITAVSQLSVSIFLMALVLLITRQVKYKTSQDIAFIAVLCALFYVLHENRDPMMYVVFFAVSGIVLVTSIIQDSYSMAFTDELTGLPSRRALKQDMMKLGMNYVIAMLDIDHFKKFNDTYGHDTGDEALKLVASVIKDVTGGGKSYRYGGEEFTILFPGKSVQDALPHLEQLREQIAKRPFTLRNRKGRGKSKSRRKTRNSRAGKQIYITVSIGLAQKSEKHKKPDAVMKSADTALYRAKKKGRNCVSK
;
A
#
# COMPACT_ATOMS: atom_id res chain seq x y z
N MET A 1 -19.44 -17.67 -12.60
CA MET A 1 -19.44 -16.90 -11.32
C MET A 1 -18.06 -16.76 -10.66
N LYS A 2 -17.19 -17.79 -10.63
CA LYS A 2 -15.76 -17.66 -10.22
C LYS A 2 -15.00 -16.56 -10.99
N GLY A 3 -15.27 -16.43 -12.28
CA GLY A 3 -14.69 -15.38 -13.13
C GLY A 3 -15.00 -13.95 -12.67
N ILE A 4 -16.19 -13.66 -12.13
CA ILE A 4 -16.59 -12.29 -11.77
C ILE A 4 -15.91 -11.82 -10.47
N ILE A 5 -15.72 -12.71 -9.49
CA ILE A 5 -15.06 -12.38 -8.22
C ILE A 5 -13.55 -12.25 -8.43
N TYR A 6 -12.96 -13.15 -9.24
CA TYR A 6 -11.57 -13.05 -9.65
C TYR A 6 -11.34 -11.76 -10.46
N LEU A 7 -12.21 -11.47 -11.44
CA LEU A 7 -12.17 -10.25 -12.24
C LEU A 7 -12.28 -9.00 -11.36
N LYS A 8 -13.20 -8.93 -10.38
CA LYS A 8 -13.30 -7.77 -9.47
C LYS A 8 -12.05 -7.55 -8.62
N THR A 9 -11.42 -8.63 -8.16
CA THR A 9 -10.20 -8.53 -7.34
C THR A 9 -9.00 -8.15 -8.19
N THR A 10 -8.87 -8.75 -9.38
CA THR A 10 -7.83 -8.44 -10.36
C THR A 10 -7.97 -7.00 -10.88
N VAL A 11 -9.18 -6.58 -11.26
CA VAL A 11 -9.48 -5.20 -11.67
C VAL A 11 -9.13 -4.21 -10.57
N ARG A 12 -9.50 -4.48 -9.30
CA ARG A 12 -9.14 -3.58 -8.20
C ARG A 12 -7.62 -3.48 -8.01
N ASN A 13 -6.89 -4.58 -8.14
CA ASN A 13 -5.43 -4.57 -8.00
C ASN A 13 -4.73 -3.90 -9.18
N VAL A 14 -5.21 -4.13 -10.39
CA VAL A 14 -4.74 -3.44 -11.61
C VAL A 14 -5.05 -1.95 -11.51
N LEU A 15 -6.26 -1.57 -11.10
CA LEU A 15 -6.63 -0.17 -10.92
C LEU A 15 -5.74 0.53 -9.90
N LYS A 16 -5.37 -0.12 -8.78
CA LYS A 16 -4.39 0.44 -7.83
C LYS A 16 -3.03 0.73 -8.47
N LEU A 17 -2.58 -0.12 -9.39
CA LEU A 17 -1.31 0.04 -10.10
C LEU A 17 -1.37 1.13 -11.15
N VAL A 18 -2.50 1.25 -11.85
CA VAL A 18 -2.64 2.09 -13.06
C VAL A 18 -3.20 3.47 -12.73
N LEU A 19 -4.00 3.62 -11.67
CA LEU A 19 -4.67 4.88 -11.29
C LEU A 19 -3.70 6.06 -11.15
N PRO A 20 -2.53 5.97 -10.47
CA PRO A 20 -1.61 7.10 -10.39
C PRO A 20 -1.17 7.61 -11.76
N PHE A 21 -0.91 6.71 -12.71
CA PHE A 21 -0.51 7.06 -14.08
C PHE A 21 -1.68 7.61 -14.91
N LEU A 22 -2.89 7.12 -14.69
CA LEU A 22 -4.10 7.71 -15.32
C LEU A 22 -4.34 9.13 -14.83
N LEU A 23 -4.13 9.40 -13.54
CA LEU A 23 -4.24 10.75 -13.00
C LEU A 23 -3.20 11.69 -13.63
N MET A 24 -1.97 11.19 -13.88
CA MET A 24 -0.94 11.96 -14.57
C MET A 24 -1.28 12.23 -16.04
N ALA A 25 -1.83 11.25 -16.75
CA ALA A 25 -2.29 11.45 -18.12
C ALA A 25 -3.45 12.46 -18.19
N ALA A 26 -4.38 12.38 -17.23
CA ALA A 26 -5.46 13.36 -17.09
C ALA A 26 -4.93 14.77 -16.74
N ALA A 27 -3.83 14.86 -15.99
CA ALA A 27 -3.17 16.14 -15.68
C ALA A 27 -2.65 16.83 -16.95
N TYR A 28 -2.05 16.07 -17.86
CA TYR A 28 -1.59 16.61 -19.14
C TYR A 28 -2.76 17.14 -20.00
N TYR A 29 -3.85 16.37 -20.10
CA TYR A 29 -5.05 16.83 -20.81
C TYR A 29 -5.65 18.10 -20.17
N PHE A 30 -5.73 18.12 -18.83
CA PHE A 30 -6.22 19.29 -18.10
C PHE A 30 -5.32 20.52 -18.31
N TYR A 31 -4.00 20.34 -18.36
CA TYR A 31 -3.04 21.41 -18.63
C TYR A 31 -3.28 22.05 -20.01
N GLU A 32 -3.50 21.28 -21.08
CA GLU A 32 -3.77 21.83 -22.42
C GLU A 32 -5.03 22.74 -22.43
N GLU A 33 -6.06 22.34 -21.67
CA GLU A 33 -7.30 23.10 -21.54
C GLU A 33 -7.14 24.39 -20.71
N THR A 34 -6.06 24.54 -19.91
CA THR A 34 -5.85 25.75 -19.08
C THR A 34 -5.75 27.03 -19.91
N SER A 35 -5.29 26.92 -21.16
CA SER A 35 -5.21 28.03 -22.12
C SER A 35 -6.55 28.68 -22.45
N THR A 36 -7.67 27.98 -22.19
CA THR A 36 -9.03 28.45 -22.48
C THR A 36 -9.74 29.07 -21.27
N LEU A 37 -9.13 29.00 -20.09
CA LEU A 37 -9.76 29.38 -18.83
C LEU A 37 -9.65 30.89 -18.57
N ALA A 38 -10.62 31.42 -17.82
CA ALA A 38 -10.58 32.79 -17.35
C ALA A 38 -9.52 32.97 -16.24
N GLN A 39 -8.97 34.18 -16.09
CA GLN A 39 -7.93 34.47 -15.09
C GLN A 39 -8.32 34.05 -13.67
N ALA A 40 -9.57 34.32 -13.25
CA ALA A 40 -10.05 33.92 -11.93
C ALA A 40 -10.01 32.39 -11.69
N GLN A 41 -10.12 31.59 -12.75
CA GLN A 41 -9.97 30.13 -12.66
C GLN A 41 -8.50 29.73 -12.57
N LEU A 42 -7.60 30.43 -13.28
CA LEU A 42 -6.16 30.22 -13.22
C LEU A 42 -5.62 30.51 -11.81
N ASP A 43 -6.05 31.62 -11.19
CA ASP A 43 -5.65 31.98 -9.82
C ASP A 43 -6.03 30.89 -8.79
N ILE A 44 -7.20 30.25 -8.98
CA ILE A 44 -7.64 29.11 -8.15
C ILE A 44 -6.75 27.88 -8.39
N ILE A 45 -6.38 27.62 -9.65
CA ILE A 45 -5.50 26.50 -10.01
C ILE A 45 -4.12 26.70 -9.40
N GLU A 46 -3.55 27.90 -9.44
CA GLU A 46 -2.26 28.26 -8.84
C GLU A 46 -2.22 27.99 -7.33
N LEU A 47 -3.31 28.29 -6.61
CA LEU A 47 -3.40 28.02 -5.17
C LEU A 47 -3.63 26.52 -4.83
N SER A 48 -4.19 25.75 -5.77
CA SER A 48 -4.66 24.38 -5.52
C SER A 48 -3.59 23.40 -4.99
N PRO A 49 -2.32 23.39 -5.44
CA PRO A 49 -1.32 22.46 -4.94
C PRO A 49 -1.04 22.68 -3.45
N TYR A 50 -0.97 23.94 -3.01
CA TYR A 50 -0.72 24.28 -1.60
C TYR A 50 -1.85 23.79 -0.69
N VAL A 51 -3.11 23.94 -1.13
CA VAL A 51 -4.27 23.42 -0.40
C VAL A 51 -4.21 21.89 -0.33
N ILE A 52 -3.91 21.22 -1.44
CA ILE A 52 -3.78 19.77 -1.51
C ILE A 52 -2.65 19.27 -0.59
N PHE A 53 -1.50 19.95 -0.60
CA PHE A 53 -0.36 19.60 0.26
C PHE A 53 -0.67 19.82 1.74
N ALA A 54 -1.34 20.91 2.11
CA ALA A 54 -1.75 21.17 3.48
C ALA A 54 -2.75 20.11 3.98
N VAL A 55 -3.79 19.82 3.20
CA VAL A 55 -4.78 18.77 3.53
C VAL A 55 -4.10 17.40 3.59
N GLY A 56 -3.24 17.08 2.61
CA GLY A 56 -2.47 15.86 2.57
C GLY A 56 -1.53 15.69 3.76
N ALA A 57 -0.88 16.76 4.21
CA ALA A 57 -0.06 16.78 5.41
C ALA A 57 -0.89 16.51 6.68
N VAL A 58 -2.07 17.11 6.82
CA VAL A 58 -2.96 16.85 7.96
C VAL A 58 -3.45 15.39 7.97
N ILE A 59 -3.86 14.86 6.82
CA ILE A 59 -4.28 13.47 6.68
C ILE A 59 -3.11 12.53 7.02
N SER A 60 -1.95 12.75 6.41
CA SER A 60 -0.77 11.90 6.65
C SER A 60 -0.33 11.91 8.11
N TRP A 61 -0.41 13.05 8.80
CA TRP A 61 -0.18 13.10 10.25
C TRP A 61 -1.18 12.24 11.03
N LYS A 62 -2.49 12.40 10.75
CA LYS A 62 -3.55 11.64 11.43
C LYS A 62 -3.42 10.13 11.23
N PHE A 63 -2.95 9.69 10.08
CA PHE A 63 -2.75 8.27 9.74
C PHE A 63 -1.34 7.74 10.08
N ASN A 64 -0.48 8.53 10.74
CA ASN A 64 0.91 8.19 11.03
C ASN A 64 1.74 7.80 9.79
N ARG A 65 1.47 8.46 8.66
CA ARG A 65 2.12 8.28 7.35
C ARG A 65 3.21 9.30 7.16
N SER A 66 4.33 9.08 7.84
CA SER A 66 5.36 10.11 7.92
C SER A 66 6.12 10.28 6.61
N ARG A 67 6.20 9.25 5.75
CA ARG A 67 6.85 9.38 4.44
C ARG A 67 6.12 10.39 3.54
N GLU A 68 4.80 10.27 3.43
CA GLU A 68 3.96 11.16 2.64
C GLU A 68 3.93 12.57 3.24
N PHE A 69 3.85 12.67 4.57
CA PHE A 69 3.90 13.96 5.27
C PHE A 69 5.10 14.80 4.86
N PHE A 70 6.31 14.23 4.91
CA PHE A 70 7.53 14.95 4.55
C PHE A 70 7.64 15.18 3.03
N ASN A 71 7.10 14.29 2.19
CA ASN A 71 7.02 14.55 0.76
C ASN A 71 6.09 15.72 0.43
N PHE A 72 4.96 15.89 1.12
CA PHE A 72 4.11 17.08 0.95
C PHE A 72 4.85 18.37 1.28
N ILE A 73 5.66 18.37 2.36
CA ILE A 73 6.48 19.53 2.73
C ILE A 73 7.54 19.81 1.65
N VAL A 74 8.26 18.79 1.18
CA VAL A 74 9.29 18.95 0.15
C VAL A 74 8.68 19.48 -1.15
N LEU A 75 7.51 18.96 -1.57
CA LEU A 75 6.83 19.42 -2.78
C LEU A 75 6.30 20.85 -2.63
N ALA A 76 5.75 21.22 -1.47
CA ALA A 76 5.29 22.58 -1.20
C ALA A 76 6.46 23.58 -1.23
N LEU A 77 7.58 23.24 -0.59
CA LEU A 77 8.79 24.07 -0.59
C LEU A 77 9.39 24.19 -1.99
N ALA A 78 9.41 23.10 -2.77
CA ALA A 78 9.90 23.13 -4.15
C ALA A 78 9.03 24.03 -5.03
N LEU A 79 7.71 23.92 -4.97
CA LEU A 79 6.80 24.77 -5.74
C LEU A 79 6.93 26.25 -5.33
N ALA A 80 6.92 26.54 -4.02
CA ALA A 80 7.12 27.90 -3.52
C ALA A 80 8.48 28.49 -3.90
N SER A 81 9.50 27.64 -4.02
CA SER A 81 10.82 28.06 -4.48
C SER A 81 10.79 28.48 -5.96
N ILE A 82 10.04 27.78 -6.80
CA ILE A 82 9.88 28.13 -8.23
C ILE A 82 9.12 29.47 -8.36
N GLU A 83 8.04 29.63 -7.60
CA GLU A 83 7.13 30.77 -7.73
C GLU A 83 7.68 32.06 -7.11
N TYR A 84 8.23 32.00 -5.89
CA TYR A 84 8.51 33.23 -5.12
C TYR A 84 9.98 33.63 -5.07
N LEU A 85 10.94 32.69 -5.14
CA LEU A 85 12.37 33.06 -5.05
C LEU A 85 12.86 33.98 -6.17
N PRO A 86 12.45 33.81 -7.46
CA PRO A 86 12.86 34.73 -8.51
C PRO A 86 12.42 36.18 -8.22
N GLY A 87 11.22 36.37 -7.68
CA GLY A 87 10.67 37.70 -7.33
C GLY A 87 11.29 38.32 -6.08
N MET A 88 11.89 37.52 -5.19
CA MET A 88 12.60 38.00 -3.99
C MET A 88 14.07 38.37 -4.26
N ALA A 89 14.57 38.14 -5.48
CA ALA A 89 15.94 38.46 -5.86
C ALA A 89 16.16 39.98 -5.87
N LYS A 90 17.16 40.45 -5.11
CA LYS A 90 17.59 41.85 -5.16
C LYS A 90 18.45 42.08 -6.41
N PRO A 91 18.54 43.30 -6.95
CA PRO A 91 19.44 43.60 -8.08
C PRO A 91 20.91 43.24 -7.81
N SER A 92 21.35 43.35 -6.55
CA SER A 92 22.68 42.96 -6.08
C SER A 92 22.86 41.44 -5.91
N PHE A 93 21.79 40.66 -6.01
CA PHE A 93 21.73 39.21 -5.81
C PHE A 93 20.69 38.59 -6.75
N PRO A 94 20.94 38.59 -8.07
CA PRO A 94 20.01 37.99 -9.02
C PRO A 94 19.99 36.47 -8.82
N ILE A 95 18.82 35.91 -8.54
CA ILE A 95 18.61 34.47 -8.46
C ILE A 95 18.00 34.04 -9.80
N ALA A 96 18.75 33.30 -10.61
CA ALA A 96 18.26 32.85 -11.89
C ALA A 96 17.33 31.64 -11.73
N ALA A 97 16.18 31.65 -12.43
CA ALA A 97 15.19 30.56 -12.33
C ALA A 97 15.78 29.18 -12.66
N ASN A 98 16.71 29.12 -13.61
CA ASN A 98 17.42 27.88 -13.99
C ASN A 98 18.24 27.27 -12.83
N GLU A 99 18.74 28.08 -11.90
CA GLU A 99 19.47 27.63 -10.72
C GLU A 99 18.52 26.96 -9.72
N ILE A 100 17.36 27.56 -9.50
CA ILE A 100 16.28 27.01 -8.67
C ILE A 100 15.83 25.67 -9.25
N TYR A 101 15.54 25.59 -10.56
CA TYR A 101 15.15 24.35 -11.21
C TYR A 101 16.20 23.24 -11.08
N THR A 102 17.48 23.60 -11.21
CA THR A 102 18.59 22.64 -11.02
C THR A 102 18.57 22.06 -9.61
N LEU A 103 18.46 22.90 -8.58
CA LEU A 103 18.45 22.44 -7.19
C LEU A 103 17.21 21.58 -6.87
N ILE A 104 16.03 21.98 -7.36
CA ILE A 104 14.80 21.22 -7.17
C ILE A 104 14.87 19.84 -7.83
N SER A 105 15.44 19.77 -9.04
CA SER A 105 15.63 18.51 -9.75
C SER A 105 16.57 17.52 -9.01
N LEU A 106 17.40 17.99 -8.08
CA LEU A 106 18.20 17.15 -7.19
C LEU A 106 17.43 16.79 -5.91
N ILE A 107 16.81 17.79 -5.29
CA ILE A 107 16.19 17.67 -3.96
C ILE A 107 14.98 16.74 -3.97
N ILE A 108 14.10 16.85 -4.97
CA ILE A 108 12.86 16.05 -5.05
C ILE A 108 13.16 14.54 -5.10
N PRO A 109 13.89 14.02 -6.11
CA PRO A 109 14.12 12.58 -6.21
C PRO A 109 14.97 12.03 -5.06
N LEU A 110 15.90 12.84 -4.53
CA LEU A 110 16.70 12.47 -3.37
C LEU A 110 15.82 12.24 -2.13
N ASN A 111 14.91 13.16 -1.82
CA ASN A 111 14.03 13.02 -0.65
C ASN A 111 13.04 11.89 -0.81
N ILE A 112 12.39 11.76 -1.98
CA ILE A 112 11.45 10.67 -2.23
C ILE A 112 12.16 9.31 -2.07
N GLY A 113 13.36 9.17 -2.63
CA GLY A 113 14.20 7.99 -2.48
C GLY A 113 14.57 7.70 -1.02
N LEU A 114 15.11 8.68 -0.30
CA LEU A 114 15.55 8.54 1.09
C LEU A 114 14.40 8.24 2.05
N PHE A 115 13.27 8.95 1.93
CA PHE A 115 12.11 8.73 2.79
C PHE A 115 11.49 7.36 2.56
N SER A 116 11.56 6.81 1.35
CA SER A 116 11.12 5.44 1.07
C SER A 116 11.88 4.42 1.94
N LEU A 117 13.19 4.59 2.12
CA LEU A 117 14.06 3.67 2.89
C LEU A 117 13.73 3.66 4.38
N PHE A 118 13.30 4.80 4.92
CA PHE A 118 13.04 4.93 6.35
C PHE A 118 11.74 4.22 6.75
N ARG A 119 11.72 3.64 7.95
CA ARG A 119 10.52 2.97 8.48
C ARG A 119 9.43 3.99 8.79
N GLU A 120 8.18 3.58 8.64
CA GLU A 120 7.04 4.36 9.13
C GLU A 120 7.11 4.43 10.66
N ARG A 121 7.43 5.61 11.17
CA ARG A 121 7.41 5.98 12.58
C ARG A 121 6.73 7.35 12.68
N GLY A 122 6.22 7.69 13.86
CA GLY A 122 5.53 8.97 14.07
C GLY A 122 6.37 10.18 13.66
N ILE A 123 5.70 11.26 13.26
CA ILE A 123 6.34 12.51 12.81
C ILE A 123 7.17 13.16 13.93
N LEU A 124 6.73 13.05 15.18
CA LEU A 124 7.46 13.55 16.35
C LEU A 124 8.45 12.53 16.94
N SER A 125 8.73 11.44 16.22
CA SER A 125 9.78 10.50 16.64
C SER A 125 11.17 11.05 16.29
N LEU A 126 12.22 10.48 16.88
CA LEU A 126 13.62 10.78 16.51
C LEU A 126 13.84 10.76 15.00
N TRP A 127 13.20 9.83 14.28
CA TRP A 127 13.32 9.71 12.83
C TRP A 127 12.60 10.83 12.07
N GLY A 128 11.51 11.35 12.62
CA GLY A 128 10.86 12.53 12.07
C GLY A 128 11.68 13.79 12.29
N VAL A 129 12.27 13.96 13.48
CA VAL A 129 13.23 15.04 13.75
C VAL A 129 14.44 14.98 12.81
N LEU A 130 14.97 13.78 12.55
CA LEU A 130 16.05 13.60 11.57
C LEU A 130 15.61 14.06 10.16
N ARG A 131 14.39 13.75 9.72
CA ARG A 131 13.88 14.21 8.42
C ARG A 131 13.69 15.74 8.37
N ILE A 132 13.20 16.34 9.45
CA ILE A 132 13.13 17.80 9.56
C ILE A 132 14.53 18.40 9.43
N GLY A 133 15.51 17.88 10.17
CA GLY A 133 16.91 18.31 10.08
C GLY A 133 17.48 18.16 8.67
N MET A 134 17.16 17.06 7.97
CA MET A 134 17.55 16.85 6.58
C MET A 134 16.95 17.91 5.65
N ILE A 135 15.64 18.14 5.70
CA ILE A 135 14.97 19.14 4.86
C ILE A 135 15.54 20.53 5.14
N LEU A 136 15.67 20.91 6.42
CA LEU A 136 16.23 22.21 6.81
C LEU A 136 17.67 22.38 6.31
N SER A 137 18.51 21.35 6.45
CA SER A 137 19.89 21.38 5.95
C SER A 137 19.94 21.56 4.43
N GLN A 138 19.06 20.88 3.70
CA GLN A 138 18.98 21.01 2.24
C GLN A 138 18.51 22.41 1.82
N VAL A 139 17.53 22.99 2.52
CA VAL A 139 17.07 24.37 2.27
C VAL A 139 18.21 25.37 2.52
N LEU A 140 18.93 25.22 3.63
CA LEU A 140 20.07 26.09 3.95
C LEU A 140 21.19 25.97 2.92
N ILE A 141 21.52 24.74 2.50
CA ILE A 141 22.51 24.48 1.44
C ILE A 141 22.06 25.07 0.11
N ALA A 142 20.77 24.93 -0.24
CA ALA A 142 20.22 25.50 -1.47
C ALA A 142 20.34 27.03 -1.47
N ILE A 143 19.92 27.71 -0.41
CA ILE A 143 20.03 29.17 -0.28
C ILE A 143 21.51 29.61 -0.32
N TRP A 144 22.41 28.84 0.28
CA TRP A 144 23.85 29.12 0.24
C TRP A 144 24.44 28.95 -1.16
N LEU A 145 24.03 27.91 -1.91
CA LEU A 145 24.46 27.66 -3.30
C LEU A 145 23.92 28.68 -4.30
N LEU A 146 22.77 29.28 -4.03
CA LEU A 146 22.21 30.36 -4.85
C LEU A 146 22.96 31.69 -4.68
N ARG A 147 24.00 31.76 -3.84
CA ARG A 147 24.83 32.97 -3.72
C ARG A 147 25.74 33.14 -4.94
N PRO A 148 25.85 34.35 -5.54
CA PRO A 148 26.73 34.61 -6.68
C PRO A 148 28.17 34.16 -6.47
N GLU A 149 28.68 34.28 -5.25
CA GLU A 149 30.03 33.82 -4.85
C GLU A 149 30.25 32.32 -5.08
N GLN A 150 29.17 31.52 -5.06
CA GLN A 150 29.21 30.06 -5.19
C GLN A 150 28.87 29.59 -6.61
N GLY A 151 28.76 30.48 -7.60
CA GLY A 151 28.42 30.12 -8.99
C GLY A 151 29.35 29.07 -9.60
N GLY A 152 30.61 29.00 -9.15
CA GLY A 152 31.55 27.94 -9.55
C GLY A 152 31.16 26.53 -9.07
N LEU A 153 30.59 26.40 -7.87
CA LEU A 153 30.09 25.12 -7.36
C LEU A 153 28.80 24.70 -8.08
N LEU A 154 27.91 25.66 -8.34
CA LEU A 154 26.66 25.38 -9.05
C LEU A 154 26.91 24.99 -10.51
N SER A 155 27.89 25.61 -11.16
CA SER A 155 28.30 25.20 -12.51
C SER A 155 28.94 23.80 -12.53
N PHE A 156 29.64 23.39 -11.47
CA PHE A 156 30.12 22.01 -11.32
C PHE A 156 28.95 21.00 -11.24
N ILE A 157 27.88 21.33 -10.51
CA ILE A 157 26.65 20.51 -10.43
C ILE A 157 25.97 20.40 -11.80
N LYS A 158 26.02 21.46 -12.61
CA LYS A 158 25.46 21.50 -13.97
C LYS A 158 26.35 20.83 -15.01
N ARG A 159 27.62 20.53 -14.69
CA ARG A 159 28.59 19.97 -15.64
C ARG A 159 28.18 18.57 -16.07
N ASP A 160 28.24 18.34 -17.38
CA ASP A 160 28.11 17.01 -17.97
C ASP A 160 29.25 16.12 -17.48
N MET A 161 28.91 15.07 -16.73
CA MET A 161 29.86 14.10 -16.16
C MET A 161 30.24 13.03 -17.17
N LEU A 162 29.30 12.67 -18.05
CA LEU A 162 29.49 11.74 -19.16
C LEU A 162 29.68 12.51 -20.47
N PRO A 163 30.46 11.98 -21.42
CA PRO A 163 30.71 12.61 -22.72
C PRO A 163 29.48 12.60 -23.67
N VAL A 164 28.29 12.36 -23.13
CA VAL A 164 27.02 12.37 -23.85
C VAL A 164 26.31 13.68 -23.52
N SER A 165 26.08 14.55 -24.49
CA SER A 165 25.37 15.82 -24.27
C SER A 165 23.87 15.58 -24.10
N LEU A 166 23.42 15.44 -22.85
CA LEU A 166 22.00 15.36 -22.51
C LEU A 166 21.29 16.72 -22.56
N THR A 167 22.05 17.81 -22.60
CA THR A 167 21.58 19.20 -22.65
C THR A 167 20.76 19.55 -23.91
N SER A 168 20.90 18.78 -24.99
CA SER A 168 20.07 18.91 -26.20
C SER A 168 18.71 18.21 -26.09
N ILE A 169 18.59 17.27 -25.16
CA ILE A 169 17.39 16.44 -24.96
C ILE A 169 16.60 16.95 -23.77
N THR A 170 17.26 17.31 -22.66
CA THR A 170 16.61 17.65 -21.39
C THR A 170 17.20 18.90 -20.75
N ALA A 171 16.34 19.71 -20.13
CA ALA A 171 16.77 20.84 -19.30
C ALA A 171 17.36 20.40 -17.94
N VAL A 172 17.18 19.13 -17.57
CA VAL A 172 17.64 18.55 -16.30
C VAL A 172 19.10 18.12 -16.38
N SER A 173 19.92 18.48 -15.39
CA SER A 173 21.34 18.10 -15.37
C SER A 173 21.56 16.58 -15.28
N GLN A 174 22.69 16.09 -15.78
CA GLN A 174 23.01 14.65 -15.77
C GLN A 174 23.02 14.06 -14.36
N LEU A 175 23.47 14.84 -13.38
CA LEU A 175 23.47 14.43 -11.98
C LEU A 175 22.03 14.21 -11.48
N SER A 176 21.13 15.14 -11.78
CA SER A 176 19.71 15.01 -11.43
C SER A 176 19.06 13.82 -12.12
N VAL A 177 19.28 13.62 -13.43
CA VAL A 177 18.81 12.43 -14.15
C VAL A 177 19.29 11.15 -13.47
N SER A 178 20.57 11.08 -13.07
CA SER A 178 21.13 9.93 -12.38
C SER A 178 20.45 9.66 -11.03
N ILE A 179 20.14 10.71 -10.26
CA ILE A 179 19.43 10.59 -8.98
C ILE A 179 17.97 10.14 -9.21
N PHE A 180 17.29 10.67 -10.23
CA PHE A 180 15.95 10.21 -10.62
C PHE A 180 15.95 8.72 -10.96
N LEU A 181 16.88 8.27 -11.80
CA LEU A 181 17.01 6.86 -12.18
C LEU A 181 17.32 5.98 -10.96
N MET A 182 18.24 6.40 -10.09
CA MET A 182 18.57 5.67 -8.87
C MET A 182 17.35 5.54 -7.94
N ALA A 183 16.60 6.63 -7.73
CA ALA A 183 15.38 6.62 -6.94
C ALA A 183 14.29 5.72 -7.58
N LEU A 184 14.14 5.76 -8.90
CA LEU A 184 13.20 4.91 -9.64
C LEU A 184 13.54 3.43 -9.51
N VAL A 185 14.80 3.03 -9.73
CA VAL A 185 15.27 1.65 -9.57
C VAL A 185 15.04 1.16 -8.14
N LEU A 186 15.35 2.00 -7.15
CA LEU A 186 15.11 1.69 -5.74
C LEU A 186 13.62 1.41 -5.47
N LEU A 187 12.73 2.29 -5.92
CA LEU A 187 11.29 2.15 -5.70
C LEU A 187 10.70 0.97 -6.46
N ILE A 188 11.12 0.70 -7.71
CA ILE A 188 10.68 -0.48 -8.47
C ILE A 188 11.11 -1.76 -7.74
N THR A 189 12.35 -1.84 -7.28
CA THR A 189 12.86 -3.00 -6.53
C THR A 189 12.05 -3.22 -5.25
N ARG A 190 11.74 -2.14 -4.53
CA ARG A 190 10.87 -2.20 -3.34
C ARG A 190 9.46 -2.63 -3.69
N GLN A 191 8.89 -2.12 -4.77
CA GLN A 191 7.55 -2.44 -5.19
C GLN A 191 7.40 -3.93 -5.56
N VAL A 192 8.40 -4.51 -6.23
CA VAL A 192 8.44 -5.95 -6.51
C VAL A 192 8.51 -6.77 -5.23
N LYS A 193 9.26 -6.31 -4.22
CA LYS A 193 9.49 -7.02 -2.95
C LYS A 193 8.33 -6.90 -1.96
N TYR A 194 7.76 -5.71 -1.80
CA TYR A 194 6.81 -5.38 -0.73
C TYR A 194 5.39 -5.12 -1.24
N LYS A 195 5.20 -4.82 -2.53
CA LYS A 195 3.89 -4.59 -3.18
C LYS A 195 3.02 -3.55 -2.45
N THR A 196 3.64 -2.45 -2.01
CA THR A 196 2.94 -1.39 -1.27
C THR A 196 2.27 -0.41 -2.23
N SER A 197 1.12 0.17 -1.85
CA SER A 197 0.48 1.21 -2.67
C SER A 197 1.28 2.54 -2.65
N GLN A 198 2.09 2.75 -1.62
CA GLN A 198 2.97 3.91 -1.46
C GLN A 198 4.08 3.96 -2.50
N ASP A 199 4.78 2.84 -2.72
CA ASP A 199 5.92 2.82 -3.66
C ASP A 199 5.45 3.12 -5.11
N ILE A 200 4.27 2.65 -5.51
CA ILE A 200 3.66 2.98 -6.82
C ILE A 200 3.38 4.47 -6.95
N ALA A 201 2.82 5.09 -5.91
CA ALA A 201 2.53 6.52 -5.90
C ALA A 201 3.82 7.34 -6.00
N PHE A 202 4.89 6.96 -5.30
CA PHE A 202 6.18 7.63 -5.41
C PHE A 202 6.81 7.48 -6.81
N ILE A 203 6.69 6.31 -7.44
CA ILE A 203 7.13 6.11 -8.83
C ILE A 203 6.39 7.06 -9.77
N ALA A 204 5.06 7.11 -9.66
CA ALA A 204 4.21 7.99 -10.46
C ALA A 204 4.60 9.47 -10.27
N VAL A 205 4.75 9.92 -9.02
CA VAL A 205 5.20 11.28 -8.70
C VAL A 205 6.59 11.57 -9.28
N LEU A 206 7.56 10.65 -9.19
CA LEU A 206 8.88 10.86 -9.80
C LEU A 206 8.81 11.01 -11.31
N CYS A 207 8.03 10.16 -11.99
CA CYS A 207 7.85 10.25 -13.44
C CYS A 207 7.17 11.57 -13.84
N ALA A 208 6.14 12.01 -13.10
CA ALA A 208 5.44 13.28 -13.32
C ALA A 208 6.39 14.47 -13.18
N LEU A 209 7.11 14.52 -12.07
CA LEU A 209 7.98 15.65 -11.77
C LEU A 209 9.22 15.68 -12.67
N PHE A 210 9.74 14.51 -13.08
CA PHE A 210 10.77 14.45 -14.10
C PHE A 210 10.28 15.02 -15.43
N TYR A 211 9.07 14.67 -15.87
CA TYR A 211 8.50 15.16 -17.12
C TYR A 211 8.37 16.69 -17.13
N VAL A 212 7.84 17.29 -16.06
CA VAL A 212 7.69 18.75 -16.02
C VAL A 212 9.03 19.48 -15.92
N LEU A 213 9.97 18.96 -15.12
CA LEU A 213 11.32 19.51 -15.04
C LEU A 213 12.11 19.35 -16.35
N HIS A 214 11.80 18.32 -17.15
CA HIS A 214 12.38 18.08 -18.46
C HIS A 214 11.91 19.10 -19.50
N GLU A 215 10.59 19.34 -19.58
CA GLU A 215 10.03 20.32 -20.51
C GLU A 215 10.49 21.73 -20.18
N ASN A 216 10.38 22.16 -18.91
CA ASN A 216 10.85 23.46 -18.42
C ASN A 216 10.35 24.65 -19.28
N ARG A 217 9.08 24.60 -19.73
CA ARG A 217 8.49 25.61 -20.63
C ARG A 217 7.44 26.50 -19.98
N ASP A 218 6.51 25.90 -19.23
CA ASP A 218 5.32 26.60 -18.74
C ASP A 218 5.17 26.48 -17.21
N PRO A 219 5.16 27.60 -16.45
CA PRO A 219 4.84 27.61 -15.02
C PRO A 219 3.54 26.88 -14.66
N MET A 220 2.50 26.98 -15.48
CA MET A 220 1.20 26.34 -15.23
C MET A 220 1.31 24.81 -15.24
N MET A 221 2.23 24.24 -16.04
CA MET A 221 2.50 22.81 -16.03
C MET A 221 3.04 22.34 -14.67
N TYR A 222 3.88 23.14 -14.01
CA TYR A 222 4.35 22.84 -12.65
C TYR A 222 3.20 22.81 -11.66
N VAL A 223 2.35 23.83 -11.66
CA VAL A 223 1.17 23.91 -10.78
C VAL A 223 0.30 22.66 -10.94
N VAL A 224 -0.10 22.32 -12.17
CA VAL A 224 -0.99 21.19 -12.45
C VAL A 224 -0.39 19.85 -12.02
N PHE A 225 0.86 19.57 -12.38
CA PHE A 225 1.50 18.28 -12.05
C PHE A 225 1.89 18.17 -10.57
N PHE A 226 2.21 19.27 -9.88
CA PHE A 226 2.40 19.27 -8.44
C PHE A 226 1.07 19.02 -7.70
N ALA A 227 -0.03 19.64 -8.13
CA ALA A 227 -1.37 19.34 -7.60
C ALA A 227 -1.73 17.86 -7.76
N VAL A 228 -1.58 17.32 -8.98
CA VAL A 228 -1.86 15.90 -9.24
C VAL A 228 -0.93 14.97 -8.47
N SER A 229 0.35 15.32 -8.32
CA SER A 229 1.28 14.58 -7.46
C SER A 229 0.78 14.53 -6.02
N GLY A 230 0.26 15.64 -5.51
CA GLY A 230 -0.39 15.69 -4.20
C GLY A 230 -1.61 14.78 -4.09
N ILE A 231 -2.50 14.77 -5.10
CA ILE A 231 -3.66 13.88 -5.17
C ILE A 231 -3.22 12.41 -5.19
N VAL A 232 -2.20 12.07 -5.98
CA VAL A 232 -1.63 10.71 -6.03
C VAL A 232 -1.14 10.27 -4.65
N LEU A 233 -0.46 11.14 -3.91
CA LEU A 233 -0.03 10.85 -2.54
C LEU A 233 -1.24 10.68 -1.58
N VAL A 234 -2.25 11.54 -1.67
CA VAL A 234 -3.46 11.41 -0.82
C VAL A 234 -4.19 10.10 -1.11
N THR A 235 -4.35 9.73 -2.38
CA THR A 235 -5.01 8.47 -2.75
C THR A 235 -4.24 7.24 -2.24
N SER A 236 -2.91 7.29 -2.23
CA SER A 236 -2.08 6.20 -1.71
C SER A 236 -2.28 6.01 -0.20
N ILE A 237 -2.37 7.10 0.58
CA ILE A 237 -2.66 7.07 2.01
C ILE A 237 -4.02 6.42 2.28
N ILE A 238 -5.04 6.80 1.51
CA ILE A 238 -6.40 6.26 1.65
C ILE A 238 -6.42 4.77 1.28
N GLN A 239 -5.77 4.38 0.19
CA GLN A 239 -5.72 2.98 -0.25
C GLN A 239 -5.03 2.07 0.74
N ASP A 240 -3.92 2.52 1.33
CA ASP A 240 -3.16 1.74 2.31
C ASP A 240 -3.92 1.64 3.64
N SER A 241 -4.49 2.75 4.09
CA SER A 241 -5.36 2.81 5.29
C SER A 241 -6.58 1.89 5.16
N TYR A 242 -7.20 1.86 3.99
CA TYR A 242 -8.28 0.91 3.70
C TYR A 242 -7.77 -0.54 3.75
N SER A 243 -6.61 -0.83 3.15
CA SER A 243 -6.04 -2.18 3.12
C SER A 243 -5.79 -2.72 4.53
N MET A 244 -5.17 -1.93 5.41
CA MET A 244 -4.91 -2.30 6.81
C MET A 244 -6.19 -2.52 7.61
N ALA A 245 -7.24 -1.73 7.35
CA ALA A 245 -8.50 -1.84 8.09
C ALA A 245 -9.37 -3.04 7.64
N PHE A 246 -9.30 -3.41 6.36
CA PHE A 246 -10.23 -4.36 5.74
C PHE A 246 -9.59 -5.70 5.35
N THR A 247 -8.28 -5.87 5.53
CA THR A 247 -7.56 -7.11 5.24
C THR A 247 -6.82 -7.56 6.49
N ASP A 248 -6.90 -8.84 6.82
CA ASP A 248 -6.10 -9.45 7.87
C ASP A 248 -4.67 -9.69 7.38
N GLU A 249 -3.68 -9.12 8.07
CA GLU A 249 -2.27 -9.16 7.65
C GLU A 249 -1.67 -10.57 7.65
N LEU A 250 -2.12 -11.45 8.56
CA LEU A 250 -1.56 -12.79 8.68
C LEU A 250 -2.03 -13.71 7.55
N THR A 251 -3.32 -13.69 7.27
CA THR A 251 -3.98 -14.64 6.35
C THR A 251 -4.23 -14.05 4.96
N GLY A 252 -4.22 -12.73 4.82
CA GLY A 252 -4.58 -12.02 3.59
C GLY A 252 -6.08 -12.07 3.27
N LEU A 253 -6.91 -12.64 4.15
CA LEU A 253 -8.35 -12.66 4.00
C LEU A 253 -8.95 -11.30 4.39
N PRO A 254 -10.11 -10.92 3.83
CA PRO A 254 -10.90 -9.81 4.34
C PRO A 254 -11.14 -9.94 5.86
N SER A 255 -11.01 -8.83 6.59
CA SER A 255 -11.12 -8.79 8.05
C SER A 255 -12.59 -8.84 8.52
N ARG A 256 -12.80 -8.97 9.83
CA ARG A 256 -14.12 -8.80 10.48
C ARG A 256 -14.82 -7.49 10.09
N ARG A 257 -14.05 -6.43 9.82
CA ARG A 257 -14.61 -5.14 9.37
C ARG A 257 -15.19 -5.26 7.96
N ALA A 258 -14.50 -5.95 7.06
CA ALA A 258 -14.99 -6.24 5.71
C ALA A 258 -16.24 -7.12 5.73
N LEU A 259 -16.27 -8.11 6.61
CA LEU A 259 -17.45 -8.96 6.81
C LEU A 259 -18.68 -8.14 7.21
N LYS A 260 -18.56 -7.28 8.23
CA LYS A 260 -19.67 -6.41 8.66
C LYS A 260 -20.17 -5.51 7.54
N GLN A 261 -19.28 -4.92 6.75
CA GLN A 261 -19.66 -4.09 5.61
C GLN A 261 -20.40 -4.88 4.53
N ASP A 262 -19.94 -6.10 4.21
CA ASP A 262 -20.61 -6.95 3.22
C ASP A 262 -21.95 -7.49 3.74
N MET A 263 -22.09 -7.71 5.05
CA MET A 263 -23.35 -8.08 5.70
C MET A 263 -24.44 -7.01 5.56
N MET A 264 -24.07 -5.72 5.52
CA MET A 264 -25.03 -4.63 5.30
C MET A 264 -25.62 -4.64 3.88
N LYS A 265 -24.94 -5.28 2.93
CA LYS A 265 -25.34 -5.35 1.51
C LYS A 265 -26.09 -6.64 1.17
N LEU A 266 -26.42 -7.45 2.17
CA LEU A 266 -27.11 -8.73 1.97
C LEU A 266 -28.59 -8.52 1.63
N GLY A 267 -29.06 -9.26 0.63
CA GLY A 267 -30.47 -9.28 0.25
C GLY A 267 -31.32 -10.19 1.15
N MET A 268 -32.41 -10.72 0.57
CA MET A 268 -33.36 -11.54 1.31
C MET A 268 -32.89 -12.98 1.56
N ASN A 269 -32.05 -13.51 0.68
CA ASN A 269 -31.55 -14.89 0.76
C ASN A 269 -30.03 -14.88 0.95
N TYR A 270 -29.55 -15.50 2.02
CA TYR A 270 -28.12 -15.73 2.25
C TYR A 270 -27.89 -16.78 3.34
N VAL A 271 -26.68 -17.36 3.32
CA VAL A 271 -26.14 -18.23 4.37
C VAL A 271 -24.87 -17.64 4.95
N ILE A 272 -24.73 -17.73 6.26
CA ILE A 272 -23.49 -17.44 7.00
C ILE A 272 -22.97 -18.74 7.57
N ALA A 273 -21.69 -19.04 7.35
CA ALA A 273 -20.98 -20.14 7.97
C ALA A 273 -19.87 -19.62 8.88
N MET A 274 -19.83 -20.11 10.12
CA MET A 274 -18.77 -19.90 11.11
C MET A 274 -17.86 -21.13 11.13
N LEU A 275 -16.55 -20.91 11.12
CA LEU A 275 -15.54 -21.96 11.12
C LEU A 275 -14.53 -21.70 12.23
N ASP A 276 -14.03 -22.78 12.83
CA ASP A 276 -13.00 -22.73 13.88
C ASP A 276 -12.06 -23.93 13.75
N ILE A 277 -10.77 -23.69 13.99
CA ILE A 277 -9.74 -24.73 13.93
C ILE A 277 -9.79 -25.59 15.17
N ASP A 278 -9.98 -26.89 14.96
CA ASP A 278 -10.12 -27.84 16.05
C ASP A 278 -8.82 -27.95 16.86
N HIS A 279 -8.94 -27.85 18.18
CA HIS A 279 -7.82 -27.97 19.12
C HIS A 279 -6.66 -26.98 18.89
N PHE A 280 -6.93 -25.79 18.33
CA PHE A 280 -5.89 -24.82 17.98
C PHE A 280 -5.03 -24.36 19.18
N LYS A 281 -5.64 -24.17 20.36
CA LYS A 281 -4.87 -23.89 21.59
C LYS A 281 -3.83 -24.98 21.89
N LYS A 282 -4.25 -26.25 21.88
CA LYS A 282 -3.34 -27.39 22.12
C LYS A 282 -2.27 -27.49 21.04
N PHE A 283 -2.61 -27.16 19.80
CA PHE A 283 -1.64 -27.09 18.70
C PHE A 283 -0.57 -26.03 18.98
N ASN A 284 -0.96 -24.82 19.39
CA ASN A 284 -0.02 -23.76 19.78
C ASN A 284 0.83 -24.14 20.99
N ASP A 285 0.22 -24.75 22.01
CA ASP A 285 0.94 -25.22 23.21
C ASP A 285 2.00 -26.29 22.85
N THR A 286 1.75 -27.07 21.80
CA THR A 286 2.66 -28.15 21.36
C THR A 286 3.75 -27.66 20.39
N TYR A 287 3.41 -26.74 19.47
CA TYR A 287 4.28 -26.37 18.33
C TYR A 287 4.71 -24.91 18.30
N GLY A 288 4.22 -24.08 19.23
CA GLY A 288 4.49 -22.64 19.31
C GLY A 288 3.64 -21.80 18.37
N HIS A 289 3.48 -20.52 18.73
CA HIS A 289 2.64 -19.56 18.00
C HIS A 289 3.08 -19.33 16.55
N ASP A 290 4.39 -19.30 16.25
CA ASP A 290 4.89 -19.17 14.88
C ASP A 290 4.35 -20.29 13.96
N THR A 291 4.26 -21.52 14.49
CA THR A 291 3.71 -22.66 13.77
C THR A 291 2.18 -22.56 13.67
N GLY A 292 1.52 -22.03 14.71
CA GLY A 292 0.09 -21.68 14.68
C GLY A 292 -0.26 -20.68 13.58
N ASP A 293 0.58 -19.67 13.38
CA ASP A 293 0.44 -18.67 12.32
C ASP A 293 0.54 -19.30 10.93
N GLU A 294 1.44 -20.27 10.74
CA GLU A 294 1.54 -21.06 9.51
C GLU A 294 0.30 -21.94 9.30
N ALA A 295 -0.25 -22.53 10.36
CA ALA A 295 -1.50 -23.29 10.30
C ALA A 295 -2.69 -22.40 9.90
N LEU A 296 -2.81 -21.20 10.45
CA LEU A 296 -3.83 -20.22 10.07
C LEU A 296 -3.72 -19.82 8.60
N LYS A 297 -2.50 -19.60 8.09
CA LYS A 297 -2.25 -19.33 6.67
C LYS A 297 -2.65 -20.50 5.77
N LEU A 298 -2.39 -21.74 6.20
CA LEU A 298 -2.81 -22.92 5.45
C LEU A 298 -4.33 -22.99 5.36
N VAL A 299 -5.04 -22.88 6.49
CA VAL A 299 -6.51 -22.90 6.51
C VAL A 299 -7.06 -21.76 5.65
N ALA A 300 -6.53 -20.55 5.82
CA ALA A 300 -6.91 -19.38 5.03
C ALA A 300 -6.75 -19.61 3.52
N SER A 301 -5.66 -20.25 3.10
CA SER A 301 -5.41 -20.54 1.69
C SER A 301 -6.45 -21.49 1.08
N VAL A 302 -6.94 -22.46 1.87
CA VAL A 302 -7.97 -23.39 1.41
C VAL A 302 -9.34 -22.72 1.38
N ILE A 303 -9.71 -21.99 2.45
CA ILE A 303 -11.03 -21.36 2.50
C ILE A 303 -11.18 -20.18 1.53
N LYS A 304 -10.07 -19.55 1.13
CA LYS A 304 -10.07 -18.50 0.10
C LYS A 304 -10.66 -18.99 -1.22
N ASP A 305 -10.48 -20.27 -1.53
CA ASP A 305 -10.92 -20.90 -2.77
C ASP A 305 -12.26 -21.63 -2.64
N VAL A 306 -13.06 -21.30 -1.60
CA VAL A 306 -14.39 -21.86 -1.40
C VAL A 306 -15.25 -21.70 -2.66
N THR A 307 -15.92 -22.79 -3.04
CA THR A 307 -16.79 -22.86 -4.21
C THR A 307 -18.21 -22.39 -3.88
N GLY A 308 -19.14 -22.39 -4.84
CA GLY A 308 -20.54 -22.00 -4.58
C GLY A 308 -20.82 -20.50 -4.44
N GLY A 309 -19.83 -19.64 -4.68
CA GLY A 309 -19.98 -18.19 -4.54
C GLY A 309 -19.79 -17.67 -3.11
N GLY A 310 -19.23 -18.50 -2.22
CA GLY A 310 -18.84 -18.09 -0.87
C GLY A 310 -17.75 -17.03 -0.88
N LYS A 311 -17.83 -16.09 0.06
CA LYS A 311 -16.77 -15.11 0.36
C LYS A 311 -16.24 -15.39 1.76
N SER A 312 -14.93 -15.55 1.88
CA SER A 312 -14.28 -15.93 3.13
C SER A 312 -13.67 -14.72 3.84
N TYR A 313 -13.75 -14.70 5.16
CA TYR A 313 -13.29 -13.63 6.04
C TYR A 313 -12.61 -14.24 7.26
N ARG A 314 -11.64 -13.53 7.84
CA ARG A 314 -11.14 -13.85 9.18
C ARG A 314 -11.93 -13.05 10.22
N TYR A 315 -12.58 -13.75 11.14
CA TYR A 315 -13.41 -13.12 12.16
C TYR A 315 -12.58 -12.67 13.38
N GLY A 316 -11.64 -13.50 13.83
CA GLY A 316 -10.70 -13.19 14.91
C GLY A 316 -10.07 -14.46 15.48
N GLY A 317 -8.85 -14.37 16.03
CA GLY A 317 -8.16 -15.56 16.55
C GLY A 317 -8.03 -16.66 15.48
N GLU A 318 -8.52 -17.86 15.80
CA GLU A 318 -8.67 -19.01 14.90
C GLU A 318 -10.03 -19.12 14.18
N GLU A 319 -10.90 -18.12 14.30
CA GLU A 319 -12.24 -18.13 13.75
C GLU A 319 -12.30 -17.49 12.37
N PHE A 320 -13.01 -18.15 11.45
CA PHE A 320 -13.28 -17.69 10.10
C PHE A 320 -14.78 -17.65 9.82
N THR A 321 -15.17 -16.86 8.83
CA THR A 321 -16.56 -16.79 8.37
C THR A 321 -16.61 -16.91 6.86
N ILE A 322 -17.61 -17.63 6.33
CA ILE A 322 -17.92 -17.65 4.91
C ILE A 322 -19.35 -17.15 4.69
N LEU A 323 -19.50 -16.19 3.80
CA LEU A 323 -20.77 -15.59 3.43
C LEU A 323 -21.19 -16.06 2.03
N PHE A 324 -22.40 -16.61 1.89
CA PHE A 324 -22.98 -17.02 0.62
C PHE A 324 -24.21 -16.16 0.29
N PRO A 325 -24.04 -15.05 -0.46
CA PRO A 325 -25.16 -14.22 -0.89
C PRO A 325 -26.05 -14.97 -1.89
N GLY A 326 -27.36 -14.89 -1.73
CA GLY A 326 -28.34 -15.48 -2.66
C GLY A 326 -28.38 -17.01 -2.63
N LYS A 327 -27.94 -17.65 -1.53
CA LYS A 327 -27.89 -19.11 -1.39
C LYS A 327 -28.72 -19.60 -0.22
N SER A 328 -29.17 -20.85 -0.32
CA SER A 328 -29.80 -21.63 0.75
C SER A 328 -28.77 -22.51 1.46
N VAL A 329 -29.15 -23.08 2.61
CA VAL A 329 -28.32 -24.07 3.31
C VAL A 329 -28.03 -25.28 2.43
N GLN A 330 -29.00 -25.72 1.62
CA GLN A 330 -28.85 -26.85 0.69
C GLN A 330 -27.78 -26.55 -0.38
N ASP A 331 -27.71 -25.31 -0.86
CA ASP A 331 -26.70 -24.91 -1.84
C ASP A 331 -25.29 -24.82 -1.23
N ALA A 332 -25.18 -24.29 0.00
CA ALA A 332 -23.90 -24.01 0.64
C ALA A 332 -23.25 -25.26 1.25
N LEU A 333 -24.06 -26.21 1.73
CA LEU A 333 -23.59 -27.37 2.49
C LEU A 333 -22.55 -28.24 1.74
N PRO A 334 -22.76 -28.62 0.46
CA PRO A 334 -21.77 -29.44 -0.26
C PRO A 334 -20.40 -28.75 -0.39
N HIS A 335 -20.40 -27.43 -0.56
CA HIS A 335 -19.18 -26.63 -0.68
C HIS A 335 -18.41 -26.53 0.65
N LEU A 336 -19.14 -26.43 1.76
CA LEU A 336 -18.53 -26.43 3.09
C LEU A 336 -18.00 -27.81 3.48
N GLU A 337 -18.70 -28.88 3.12
CA GLU A 337 -18.22 -30.26 3.36
C GLU A 337 -16.95 -30.55 2.54
N GLN A 338 -16.95 -30.17 1.27
CA GLN A 338 -15.77 -30.29 0.41
C GLN A 338 -14.57 -29.51 1.01
N LEU A 339 -14.80 -28.29 1.48
CA LEU A 339 -13.77 -27.45 2.10
C LEU A 339 -13.23 -28.08 3.38
N ARG A 340 -14.11 -28.61 4.24
CA ARG A 340 -13.72 -29.32 5.46
C ARG A 340 -12.80 -30.50 5.15
N GLU A 341 -13.18 -31.33 4.16
CA GLU A 341 -12.36 -32.45 3.73
C GLU A 341 -11.02 -32.03 3.15
N GLN A 342 -10.99 -30.97 2.33
CA GLN A 342 -9.75 -30.44 1.76
C GLN A 342 -8.78 -30.00 2.86
N ILE A 343 -9.26 -29.35 3.91
CA ILE A 343 -8.42 -28.97 5.06
C ILE A 343 -7.92 -30.22 5.78
N ALA A 344 -8.82 -31.16 6.11
CA ALA A 344 -8.48 -32.38 6.84
C ALA A 344 -7.47 -33.28 6.10
N LYS A 345 -7.50 -33.31 4.76
CA LYS A 345 -6.59 -34.11 3.91
C LYS A 345 -5.27 -33.40 3.62
N ARG A 346 -5.15 -32.09 3.87
CA ARG A 346 -3.95 -31.32 3.50
C ARG A 346 -2.86 -31.48 4.57
N PRO A 347 -1.70 -32.08 4.24
CA PRO A 347 -0.63 -32.25 5.20
C PRO A 347 0.01 -30.89 5.53
N PHE A 348 0.19 -30.62 6.82
CA PHE A 348 0.96 -29.51 7.33
C PHE A 348 2.36 -30.01 7.73
N THR A 349 3.37 -29.66 6.94
CA THR A 349 4.75 -30.10 7.16
C THR A 349 5.45 -29.19 8.16
N LEU A 350 5.83 -29.73 9.32
CA LEU A 350 6.65 -28.99 10.28
C LEU A 350 8.03 -28.72 9.70
N ARG A 351 8.34 -27.44 9.49
CA ARG A 351 9.69 -27.02 9.12
C ARG A 351 10.55 -26.98 10.39
N ASN A 352 11.49 -27.91 10.53
CA ASN A 352 12.44 -27.90 11.65
C ASN A 352 13.27 -26.61 11.62
N ARG A 353 12.84 -25.60 12.38
CA ARG A 353 13.56 -24.33 12.56
C ARG A 353 14.59 -24.36 13.70
N LYS A 354 14.86 -25.54 14.28
CA LYS A 354 15.98 -25.74 15.21
C LYS A 354 17.28 -25.97 14.44
N GLY A 355 18.01 -24.89 14.15
CA GLY A 355 19.34 -24.98 13.54
C GLY A 355 19.97 -23.68 13.05
N ARG A 356 19.74 -22.54 13.70
CA ARG A 356 20.57 -21.32 13.53
C ARG A 356 21.23 -20.91 14.85
N GLY A 357 21.62 -21.89 15.66
CA GLY A 357 22.63 -21.73 16.69
C GLY A 357 23.94 -22.31 16.18
N LYS A 358 24.99 -21.49 16.11
CA LYS A 358 26.36 -21.95 15.82
C LYS A 358 26.75 -23.02 16.85
N SER A 359 26.73 -24.29 16.46
CA SER A 359 27.52 -25.31 17.13
C SER A 359 28.10 -26.24 16.07
N LYS A 360 29.40 -26.03 15.81
CA LYS A 360 30.24 -26.98 15.09
C LYS A 360 30.40 -28.19 16.01
N SER A 361 29.69 -29.29 15.74
CA SER A 361 30.21 -30.66 15.88
C SER A 361 29.12 -31.68 15.58
N ARG A 362 29.57 -32.83 15.06
CA ARG A 362 28.88 -34.11 14.83
C ARG A 362 28.13 -34.29 13.50
N ARG A 363 28.84 -35.03 12.63
CA ARG A 363 28.37 -35.94 11.57
C ARG A 363 26.86 -36.23 11.67
N LYS A 364 26.09 -35.72 10.70
CA LYS A 364 24.71 -36.17 10.47
C LYS A 364 24.65 -37.05 9.23
N THR A 365 24.24 -38.29 9.46
CA THR A 365 23.76 -39.27 8.49
C THR A 365 22.71 -38.63 7.56
N ARG A 366 22.78 -39.00 6.28
CA ARG A 366 22.13 -38.32 5.15
C ARG A 366 20.63 -38.63 4.95
N ASN A 367 19.99 -39.41 5.84
CA ASN A 367 18.65 -39.97 5.62
C ASN A 367 17.60 -39.64 6.71
N SER A 368 17.28 -38.35 6.94
CA SER A 368 16.05 -37.96 7.65
C SER A 368 15.69 -36.48 7.47
N ARG A 369 15.29 -36.08 6.26
CA ARG A 369 14.77 -34.72 5.97
C ARG A 369 13.27 -34.67 5.61
N ALA A 370 12.50 -35.73 5.86
CA ALA A 370 11.05 -35.63 5.83
C ALA A 370 10.59 -34.92 7.10
N GLY A 371 10.11 -33.68 6.98
CA GLY A 371 9.46 -32.98 8.09
C GLY A 371 8.24 -33.77 8.56
N LYS A 372 7.98 -33.79 9.87
CA LYS A 372 6.78 -34.43 10.43
C LYS A 372 5.54 -33.80 9.83
N GLN A 373 4.69 -34.60 9.20
CA GLN A 373 3.38 -34.15 8.69
C GLN A 373 2.34 -34.22 9.80
N ILE A 374 1.55 -33.16 9.92
CA ILE A 374 0.43 -33.05 10.86
C ILE A 374 -0.82 -32.72 10.03
N TYR A 375 -1.97 -33.20 10.49
CA TYR A 375 -3.25 -32.88 9.88
C TYR A 375 -4.04 -31.98 10.83
N ILE A 376 -4.70 -30.99 10.26
CA ILE A 376 -5.51 -30.00 10.97
C ILE A 376 -6.94 -30.17 10.49
N THR A 377 -7.90 -30.13 11.41
CA THR A 377 -9.33 -30.21 11.09
C THR A 377 -10.04 -28.93 11.51
N VAL A 378 -11.20 -28.71 10.92
CA VAL A 378 -12.07 -27.58 11.24
C VAL A 378 -13.47 -28.07 11.52
N SER A 379 -14.15 -27.42 12.46
CA SER A 379 -15.59 -27.54 12.66
C SER A 379 -16.29 -26.38 11.99
N ILE A 380 -17.47 -26.62 11.40
CA ILE A 380 -18.23 -25.60 10.67
C ILE A 380 -19.68 -25.57 11.14
N GLY A 381 -20.19 -24.39 11.46
CA GLY A 381 -21.60 -24.14 11.71
C GLY A 381 -22.17 -23.22 10.64
N LEU A 382 -23.31 -23.55 10.02
CA LEU A 382 -23.96 -22.69 9.04
C LEU A 382 -25.41 -22.39 9.40
N ALA A 383 -25.87 -21.19 9.06
CA ALA A 383 -27.27 -20.79 9.23
C ALA A 383 -27.73 -19.96 8.03
N GLN A 384 -29.00 -20.16 7.65
CA GLN A 384 -29.68 -19.35 6.64
C GLN A 384 -30.46 -18.21 7.30
N LYS A 385 -30.61 -17.10 6.58
CA LYS A 385 -31.65 -16.12 6.93
C LYS A 385 -33.02 -16.79 6.92
N SER A 386 -33.77 -16.56 7.98
CA SER A 386 -35.15 -17.04 8.14
C SER A 386 -36.01 -15.92 8.74
N GLU A 387 -37.33 -16.10 8.75
CA GLU A 387 -38.24 -15.12 9.38
C GLU A 387 -37.93 -14.90 10.87
N LYS A 388 -37.41 -15.93 11.55
CA LYS A 388 -36.98 -15.87 12.95
C LYS A 388 -35.68 -15.08 13.14
N HIS A 389 -34.85 -14.96 12.09
CA HIS A 389 -33.55 -14.29 12.12
C HIS A 389 -33.44 -13.27 10.99
N LYS A 390 -34.14 -12.14 11.15
CA LYS A 390 -34.23 -11.10 10.11
C LYS A 390 -32.92 -10.34 9.88
N LYS A 391 -32.11 -10.16 10.92
CA LYS A 391 -30.85 -9.39 10.88
C LYS A 391 -29.63 -10.30 10.66
N PRO A 392 -28.63 -9.88 9.87
CA PRO A 392 -27.39 -10.64 9.67
C PRO A 392 -26.69 -11.09 10.96
N ASP A 393 -26.66 -10.25 12.00
CA ASP A 393 -26.04 -10.59 13.29
C ASP A 393 -26.76 -11.75 14.00
N ALA A 394 -28.09 -11.85 13.86
CA ALA A 394 -28.86 -12.96 14.43
C ALA A 394 -28.57 -14.27 13.70
N VAL A 395 -28.45 -14.23 12.36
CA VAL A 395 -28.07 -15.39 11.55
C VAL A 395 -26.66 -15.85 11.90
N MET A 396 -25.72 -14.91 12.11
CA MET A 396 -24.36 -15.23 12.55
C MET A 396 -24.34 -15.92 13.91
N LYS A 397 -25.16 -15.46 14.87
CA LYS A 397 -25.31 -16.12 16.18
C LYS A 397 -25.87 -17.54 16.06
N SER A 398 -26.80 -17.77 15.13
CA SER A 398 -27.32 -19.12 14.85
C SER A 398 -26.26 -20.02 14.21
N ALA A 399 -25.42 -19.48 13.31
CA ALA A 399 -24.29 -20.20 12.73
C ALA A 399 -23.24 -20.56 13.80
N ASP A 400 -22.95 -19.66 14.74
CA ASP A 400 -22.08 -19.92 15.89
C ASP A 400 -22.64 -21.02 16.82
N THR A 401 -23.95 -20.99 17.07
CA THR A 401 -24.63 -22.06 17.82
C THR A 401 -24.53 -23.41 17.09
N ALA A 402 -24.59 -23.41 15.76
CA ALA A 402 -24.38 -24.60 14.96
C ALA A 402 -22.91 -25.08 15.02
N LEU A 403 -21.94 -24.16 15.04
CA LEU A 403 -20.53 -24.48 15.18
C LEU A 403 -20.24 -25.15 16.53
N TYR A 404 -20.85 -24.64 17.60
CA TYR A 404 -20.76 -25.26 18.92
C TYR A 404 -21.34 -26.69 18.92
N ARG A 405 -22.45 -26.93 18.21
CA ARG A 405 -23.02 -28.27 18.02
C ARG A 405 -22.06 -29.19 17.25
N ALA A 406 -21.37 -28.70 16.22
CA ALA A 406 -20.34 -29.46 15.52
C ALA A 406 -19.18 -29.85 16.44
N LYS A 407 -18.69 -28.91 17.26
CA LYS A 407 -17.63 -29.20 18.26
C LYS A 407 -18.06 -30.26 19.28
N LYS A 408 -19.32 -30.25 19.71
CA LYS A 408 -19.88 -31.28 20.62
C LYS A 408 -20.04 -32.66 19.98
N LYS A 409 -20.28 -32.73 18.67
CA LYS A 409 -20.45 -33.99 17.91
C LYS A 409 -19.12 -34.70 17.59
N GLY A 410 -18.02 -34.29 18.22
CA GLY A 410 -16.70 -34.88 17.96
C GLY A 410 -15.83 -34.07 17.00
N ARG A 411 -16.22 -32.82 16.67
CA ARG A 411 -15.47 -31.92 15.77
C ARG A 411 -15.38 -32.44 14.34
N ASN A 412 -14.58 -31.79 13.49
CA ASN A 412 -14.35 -32.17 12.09
C ASN A 412 -15.64 -32.50 11.32
N CYS A 413 -16.68 -31.68 11.50
CA CYS A 413 -17.98 -31.85 10.85
C CYS A 413 -18.66 -30.51 10.58
N VAL A 414 -19.68 -30.55 9.73
CA VAL A 414 -20.53 -29.41 9.39
C VAL A 414 -21.90 -29.58 10.07
N SER A 415 -22.38 -28.54 10.75
CA SER A 415 -23.69 -28.54 11.43
C SER A 415 -24.52 -27.32 11.04
N LYS A 416 -25.84 -27.48 10.97
CA LYS A 416 -26.84 -26.44 10.70
C LYS A 416 -27.68 -26.13 11.93
#